data_AF-A0A9I9CBX2-F1
#
_entry.id   AF-A0A9I9CBX2-F1
#
_cell.length_a   1.000
_cell.length_b   1.000
_cell.length_c   1.000
_cell.angle_alpha   90.00
_cell.angle_beta   90.00
_cell.angle_gamma   90.00
#
_symmetry.space_group_name_H-M   'P 1'
#
loop_
_entity.id
_entity.type
_entity.pdbx_description
1 polymer ?
#
loop_
_entity_poly.entity_id
_entity_poly.type
_entity_poly.pdbx_seq_one_letter_code
_entity_poly.pdbx_strand_id
1 'polypeptide(L)'
;MSYCGFEAFKVLAMNYLDVEWDDSYDKIKEMLENIEMTPADVAENLMPKYEGEETGECLKRLIKGLEDAKVAADKKKAEEEGEAAKMAEKEKEEKEKEEKKKAEEEAEAAKREKEKKKEEESGEKKEYCSKCNGVATTEVKENGHVEKKQNN
;
A
#
# COMPACT_ATOMS: atom_id res chain seq x y z
N MET A 1 23.76 -18.62 4.59
CA MET A 1 24.61 -19.60 5.31
C MET A 1 23.89 -20.93 5.29
N SER A 2 24.59 -22.07 5.36
CA SER A 2 23.93 -23.37 5.49
C SER A 2 23.47 -23.58 6.94
N TYR A 3 22.26 -24.11 7.12
CA TYR A 3 21.71 -24.44 8.44
C TYR A 3 22.19 -25.81 8.93
N CYS A 4 22.23 -26.00 10.25
CA CYS A 4 22.59 -27.25 10.87
C CYS A 4 21.40 -28.23 10.84
N GLY A 5 21.45 -29.19 9.93
CA GLY A 5 20.50 -30.30 9.93
C GLY A 5 20.81 -31.34 11.00
N PHE A 6 19.89 -32.25 11.25
CA PHE A 6 20.06 -33.29 12.25
C PHE A 6 21.25 -34.22 11.97
N GLU A 7 21.55 -34.56 10.71
CA GLU A 7 22.76 -35.35 10.40
C GLU A 7 24.05 -34.60 10.74
N ALA A 8 24.10 -33.29 10.49
CA ALA A 8 25.25 -32.47 10.87
C ALA A 8 25.41 -32.41 12.39
N PHE A 9 24.30 -32.24 13.12
CA PHE A 9 24.30 -32.32 14.58
C PHE A 9 24.88 -33.63 15.10
N LYS A 10 24.48 -34.80 14.55
CA LYS A 10 25.02 -36.10 14.98
C LYS A 10 26.54 -36.18 14.84
N VAL A 11 27.06 -35.70 13.71
CA VAL A 11 28.50 -35.66 13.46
C VAL A 11 29.20 -34.75 14.49
N LEU A 12 28.61 -33.59 14.80
CA LEU A 12 29.17 -32.69 15.81
C LEU A 12 29.11 -33.30 17.22
N ALA A 13 27.99 -33.93 17.59
CA ALA A 13 27.83 -34.55 18.90
C ALA A 13 28.82 -35.71 19.12
N MET A 14 29.05 -36.53 18.09
CA MET A 14 30.10 -37.54 18.11
C MET A 14 31.49 -36.89 18.25
N ASN A 15 31.78 -35.84 17.49
CA ASN A 15 33.10 -35.22 17.47
C ASN A 15 33.47 -34.49 18.77
N TYR A 16 32.50 -33.87 19.45
CA TYR A 16 32.77 -33.06 20.64
C TYR A 16 32.50 -33.78 21.96
N LEU A 17 31.52 -34.71 21.96
CA LEU A 17 31.03 -35.34 23.19
C LEU A 17 31.19 -36.87 23.17
N ASP A 18 31.67 -37.46 22.07
CA ASP A 18 31.83 -38.91 21.88
C ASP A 18 30.54 -39.69 22.17
N VAL A 19 29.40 -39.12 21.75
CA VAL A 19 28.06 -39.66 21.98
C VAL A 19 27.38 -39.99 20.67
N GLU A 20 26.92 -41.23 20.54
CA GLU A 20 26.15 -41.71 19.39
C GLU A 20 24.65 -41.44 19.54
N TRP A 21 24.14 -41.52 20.77
CA TRP A 21 22.72 -41.37 21.08
C TRP A 21 22.51 -40.83 22.51
N ASP A 22 21.48 -39.98 22.65
CA ASP A 22 20.98 -39.45 23.93
C ASP A 22 19.46 -39.25 23.82
N ASP A 23 18.74 -39.37 24.93
CA ASP A 23 17.28 -39.17 25.00
C ASP A 23 16.85 -37.79 24.45
N SER A 24 17.73 -36.80 24.52
CA SER A 24 17.49 -35.44 24.05
C SER A 24 17.52 -35.28 22.53
N TYR A 25 18.01 -36.28 21.78
CA TYR A 25 18.21 -36.19 20.33
C TYR A 25 16.89 -36.00 19.58
N ASP A 26 15.81 -36.65 20.02
CA ASP A 26 14.51 -36.50 19.38
C ASP A 26 13.99 -35.06 19.53
N LYS A 27 14.15 -34.46 20.71
CA LYS A 27 13.83 -33.05 20.94
C LYS A 27 14.70 -32.13 20.07
N ILE A 28 16.00 -32.36 20.03
CA ILE A 28 16.94 -31.55 19.23
C ILE A 28 16.61 -31.66 17.74
N LYS A 29 16.24 -32.85 17.25
CA LYS A 29 15.82 -33.07 15.87
C LYS A 29 14.61 -32.22 15.50
N GLU A 30 13.54 -32.30 16.29
CA GLU A 30 12.32 -31.52 16.06
C GLU A 30 12.61 -30.01 16.06
N MET A 31 13.52 -29.56 16.93
CA MET A 31 13.91 -28.16 17.01
C MET A 31 14.73 -27.72 15.78
N LEU A 32 15.73 -28.49 15.36
CA LEU A 32 16.56 -28.18 14.18
C LEU A 32 15.79 -28.25 12.85
N GLU A 33 14.68 -28.98 12.79
CA GLU A 33 13.78 -28.97 11.62
C GLU A 33 13.05 -27.63 11.44
N ASN A 34 12.84 -26.89 12.52
CA ASN A 34 12.04 -25.65 12.52
C ASN A 34 12.87 -24.39 12.76
N ILE A 35 14.11 -24.53 13.22
CA ILE A 35 14.96 -23.40 13.65
C ILE A 35 16.20 -23.32 12.77
N GLU A 36 16.44 -22.10 12.29
CA GLU A 36 17.60 -21.76 11.49
C GLU A 36 18.80 -21.43 12.39
N MET A 37 19.59 -22.44 12.75
CA MET A 37 20.85 -22.29 13.50
C MET A 37 22.04 -22.79 12.67
N THR A 38 23.18 -22.11 12.71
CA THR A 38 24.34 -22.52 11.89
C THR A 38 25.09 -23.68 12.53
N PRO A 39 25.80 -24.52 11.76
CA PRO A 39 26.64 -25.58 12.33
C PRO A 39 27.68 -25.06 13.34
N ALA A 40 28.17 -23.82 13.16
CA ALA A 40 29.10 -23.19 14.08
C ALA A 40 28.43 -22.86 15.43
N ASP A 41 27.22 -22.29 15.40
CA ASP A 41 26.46 -22.00 16.62
C ASP A 41 26.11 -23.29 17.37
N VAL A 42 25.72 -24.36 16.64
CA VAL A 42 25.47 -25.67 17.25
C VAL A 42 26.74 -26.23 17.87
N ALA A 43 27.88 -26.16 17.18
CA ALA A 43 29.16 -26.62 17.70
C ALA A 43 29.59 -25.83 18.96
N GLU A 44 29.38 -24.51 19.00
CA GLU A 44 29.67 -23.68 20.17
C GLU A 44 28.90 -24.15 21.42
N ASN A 45 27.64 -24.59 21.23
CA ASN A 45 26.83 -25.12 22.32
C ASN A 45 27.22 -26.56 22.72
N LEU A 46 27.86 -27.32 21.84
CA LEU A 46 28.32 -28.68 22.12
C LEU A 46 29.73 -28.74 22.70
N MET A 47 30.60 -27.76 22.41
CA MET A 47 31.97 -27.74 22.92
C MET A 47 32.00 -27.57 24.44
N PRO A 48 32.59 -28.51 25.20
CA PRO A 48 32.76 -28.36 26.65
C PRO A 48 33.48 -27.05 27.00
N LYS A 49 32.96 -26.32 27.98
CA LYS A 49 33.47 -25.03 28.45
C LYS A 49 34.55 -25.17 29.53
N TYR A 50 34.57 -26.29 30.23
CA TYR A 50 35.55 -26.62 31.25
C TYR A 50 35.83 -28.12 31.26
N GLU A 51 36.98 -28.51 31.82
CA GLU A 51 37.34 -29.91 31.98
C GLU A 51 36.36 -30.60 32.93
N GLY A 52 35.77 -31.72 32.47
CA GLY A 52 34.79 -32.47 33.24
C GLY A 52 33.34 -31.97 33.14
N GLU A 53 33.03 -31.05 32.22
CA GLU A 53 31.63 -30.76 31.88
C GLU A 53 30.99 -32.01 31.26
N GLU A 54 29.82 -32.40 31.78
CA GLU A 54 29.14 -33.61 31.34
C GLU A 54 28.42 -33.38 30.00
N THR A 55 28.33 -34.43 29.17
CA THR A 55 27.59 -34.39 27.89
C THR A 55 26.18 -33.83 28.05
N GLY A 56 25.48 -34.24 29.12
CA GLY A 56 24.13 -33.77 29.41
C GLY A 56 24.06 -32.26 29.65
N GLU A 57 25.11 -31.63 30.18
CA GLU A 57 25.18 -30.18 30.36
C GLU A 57 25.34 -29.46 29.01
N CYS A 58 26.20 -30.00 28.13
CA CYS A 58 26.37 -29.49 26.77
C CYS A 58 25.08 -29.58 25.94
N LEU A 59 24.38 -30.72 25.99
CA LEU A 59 23.10 -30.91 25.29
C LEU A 59 22.00 -29.99 25.85
N LYS A 60 21.92 -29.81 27.17
CA LYS A 60 20.99 -28.84 27.79
C LYS A 60 21.25 -27.42 27.32
N ARG A 61 22.52 -27.02 27.21
CA ARG A 61 22.90 -25.71 26.67
C ARG A 61 22.46 -25.55 25.21
N LEU A 62 22.66 -26.57 24.36
CA LEU A 62 22.18 -26.55 22.99
C LEU A 62 20.66 -26.39 22.91
N ILE A 63 19.90 -27.15 23.70
CA ILE A 63 18.44 -27.05 23.75
C ILE A 63 18.02 -25.62 24.12
N LYS A 64 18.66 -25.02 25.12
CA LYS A 64 18.37 -23.64 25.51
C LYS A 64 18.67 -22.66 24.36
N GLY A 65 19.81 -22.82 23.69
CA GLY A 65 20.16 -22.00 22.53
C GLY A 65 19.15 -22.10 21.38
N LEU A 66 18.60 -23.31 21.15
CA LEU A 66 17.53 -23.53 20.19
C LEU A 66 16.21 -22.88 20.64
N GLU A 67 15.85 -22.97 21.92
CA GLU A 67 14.65 -22.30 22.47
C GLU A 67 14.75 -20.77 22.29
N ASP A 68 15.90 -20.18 22.58
CA ASP A 68 16.16 -18.75 22.40
C ASP A 68 16.09 -18.34 20.92
N ALA A 69 16.66 -19.16 20.03
CA ALA A 69 16.61 -18.93 18.58
C ALA A 69 15.18 -18.99 18.02
N LYS A 70 14.34 -19.90 18.54
CA LYS A 70 12.92 -19.96 18.19
C LYS A 70 12.17 -18.69 18.59
N VAL A 71 12.35 -18.24 19.83
CA VAL A 71 11.72 -17.00 20.32
C VAL A 71 12.16 -15.79 19.49
N ALA A 72 13.43 -15.72 19.12
CA ALA A 72 13.96 -14.66 18.26
C ALA A 72 13.35 -14.70 16.85
N ALA A 73 13.19 -15.89 16.27
CA ALA A 73 12.55 -16.06 14.96
C ALA A 73 11.08 -15.66 14.97
N ASP A 74 10.33 -16.11 15.98
CA ASP A 74 8.90 -15.76 16.15
C ASP A 74 8.72 -14.25 16.32
N LYS A 75 9.59 -13.59 17.09
CA LYS A 75 9.56 -12.14 17.28
C LYS A 75 9.83 -11.39 15.97
N LYS A 76 10.85 -11.80 15.20
CA LYS A 76 11.16 -11.17 13.90
C LYS A 76 9.99 -11.28 12.94
N LYS A 77 9.36 -12.46 12.86
CA LYS A 77 8.20 -12.66 12.00
C LYS A 77 7.03 -11.74 12.37
N ALA A 78 6.76 -11.58 13.66
CA ALA A 78 5.71 -10.66 14.13
C ALA A 78 6.03 -9.19 13.82
N GLU A 79 7.30 -8.77 13.92
CA GLU A 79 7.74 -7.42 13.57
C GLU A 79 7.61 -7.16 12.06
N GLU A 80 8.05 -8.10 11.21
CA GLU A 80 7.94 -7.99 9.75
C GLU A 80 6.47 -7.96 9.28
N GLU A 81 5.60 -8.80 9.83
CA GLU A 81 4.16 -8.78 9.53
C GLU A 81 3.51 -7.45 9.95
N GLY A 82 3.91 -6.90 11.10
CA GLY A 82 3.44 -5.61 11.59
C GLY A 82 3.91 -4.42 10.73
N GLU A 83 5.15 -4.44 10.24
CA GLU A 83 5.67 -3.41 9.33
C GLU A 83 5.01 -3.50 7.95
N ALA A 84 4.83 -4.70 7.39
CA ALA A 84 4.15 -4.89 6.12
C ALA A 84 2.70 -4.38 6.15
N ALA A 85 1.96 -4.64 7.24
CA ALA A 85 0.61 -4.14 7.42
C ALA A 85 0.55 -2.60 7.47
N LYS A 86 1.49 -1.96 8.18
CA LYS A 86 1.57 -0.49 8.26
C LYS A 86 1.91 0.16 6.92
N MET A 87 2.83 -0.44 6.15
CA MET A 87 3.16 0.07 4.82
C MET A 87 1.97 -0.04 3.87
N ALA A 88 1.24 -1.16 3.89
CA ALA A 88 0.05 -1.35 3.06
C ALA A 88 -1.08 -0.38 3.41
N GLU A 89 -1.26 -0.05 4.69
CA GLU A 89 -2.27 0.92 5.14
C GLU A 89 -1.92 2.35 4.70
N LYS A 90 -0.64 2.75 4.87
CA LYS A 90 -0.16 4.06 4.44
C LYS A 90 -0.28 4.25 2.91
N GLU A 91 0.02 3.22 2.14
CA GLU A 91 -0.07 3.28 0.67
C GLU A 91 -1.52 3.39 0.19
N LYS A 92 -2.48 2.76 0.89
CA LYS A 92 -3.92 2.95 0.63
C LYS A 92 -4.36 4.38 0.94
N GLU A 93 -3.95 4.92 2.09
CA GLU A 93 -4.34 6.27 2.50
C GLU A 93 -3.77 7.35 1.55
N GLU A 94 -2.56 7.16 1.03
CA GLU A 94 -1.98 8.07 0.02
C GLU A 94 -2.72 8.00 -1.32
N LYS A 95 -3.07 6.81 -1.80
CA LYS A 95 -3.86 6.65 -3.05
C LYS A 95 -5.24 7.28 -2.93
N GLU A 96 -5.91 7.11 -1.80
CA GLU A 96 -7.26 7.67 -1.58
C GLU A 96 -7.23 9.21 -1.49
N LYS A 97 -6.17 9.79 -0.92
CA LYS A 97 -5.96 11.25 -0.91
C LYS A 97 -5.67 11.80 -2.31
N GLU A 98 -4.91 11.07 -3.13
CA GLU A 98 -4.60 11.48 -4.50
C GLU A 98 -5.84 11.44 -5.41
N GLU A 99 -6.67 10.39 -5.30
CA GLU A 99 -7.94 10.30 -6.03
C GLU A 99 -8.92 11.40 -5.64
N LYS A 100 -9.06 11.70 -4.34
CA LYS A 100 -9.91 12.82 -3.89
C LYS A 100 -9.46 14.16 -4.45
N LYS A 101 -8.15 14.42 -4.47
CA LYS A 101 -7.61 15.68 -5.05
C LYS A 101 -7.92 15.79 -6.54
N LYS A 102 -7.71 14.73 -7.32
CA LYS A 102 -8.02 14.75 -8.77
C LYS A 102 -9.51 14.98 -9.04
N ALA A 103 -10.39 14.35 -8.27
CA ALA A 103 -11.84 14.53 -8.41
C ALA A 103 -12.29 15.96 -8.07
N GLU A 104 -11.68 16.59 -7.06
CA GLU A 104 -11.98 17.97 -6.68
C GLU A 104 -11.52 18.98 -7.75
N GLU A 105 -10.34 18.78 -8.33
CA GLU A 105 -9.79 19.63 -9.39
C GLU A 105 -10.59 19.54 -10.70
N GLU A 106 -11.01 18.34 -11.11
CA GLU A 106 -11.91 18.16 -12.26
C GLU A 106 -13.29 18.78 -12.03
N ALA A 107 -13.85 18.68 -10.83
CA ALA A 107 -15.14 19.28 -10.49
C ALA A 107 -15.07 20.82 -10.50
N GLU A 108 -13.96 21.41 -10.08
CA GLU A 108 -13.76 22.87 -10.13
C GLU A 108 -13.58 23.36 -11.58
N ALA A 109 -12.81 22.65 -12.39
CA ALA A 109 -12.63 22.96 -13.81
C ALA A 109 -13.96 22.93 -14.59
N ALA A 110 -14.79 21.91 -14.35
CA ALA A 110 -16.10 21.78 -14.98
C ALA A 110 -17.10 22.90 -14.58
N LYS A 111 -16.96 23.47 -13.37
CA LYS A 111 -17.78 24.62 -12.93
C LYS A 111 -17.36 25.90 -13.65
N ARG A 112 -16.05 26.17 -13.78
CA ARG A 112 -15.52 27.35 -14.49
C ARG A 112 -15.90 27.40 -15.96
N GLU A 113 -15.96 26.25 -16.66
CA GLU A 113 -16.41 26.23 -18.06
C GLU A 113 -17.90 26.56 -18.23
N LYS A 114 -18.75 26.18 -17.29
CA LYS A 114 -20.19 26.48 -17.33
C LYS A 114 -20.50 27.95 -17.05
N GLU A 115 -19.69 28.61 -16.23
CA GLU A 115 -19.82 30.07 -15.98
C GLU A 115 -19.44 30.89 -17.21
N LYS A 116 -18.37 30.53 -17.92
CA LYS A 116 -17.97 31.22 -19.16
C LYS A 116 -19.02 31.16 -20.28
N LYS A 117 -19.74 30.04 -20.41
CA LYS A 117 -20.82 29.88 -21.41
C LYS A 117 -22.08 30.69 -21.10
N LYS A 118 -22.30 31.10 -19.83
CA LYS A 118 -23.45 31.95 -19.44
C LYS A 118 -23.23 33.43 -19.72
N GLU A 119 -21.99 33.90 -19.80
CA GLU A 119 -21.69 35.30 -20.14
C GLU A 119 -21.87 35.59 -21.64
N GLU A 120 -21.51 34.65 -22.54
CA GLU A 120 -21.67 34.83 -23.99
C GLU A 120 -23.13 34.92 -24.47
N GLU A 121 -24.09 34.28 -23.79
CA GLU A 121 -25.51 34.28 -24.20
C GLU A 121 -26.26 35.58 -23.80
N SER A 122 -25.64 36.47 -23.02
CA SER A 122 -26.25 37.72 -22.54
C SER A 122 -25.81 39.00 -23.29
N GLY A 123 -24.85 38.88 -24.21
CA GLY A 123 -24.12 40.01 -24.82
C GLY A 123 -24.72 40.65 -26.08
N GLU A 124 -25.79 40.10 -26.69
CA GLU A 124 -26.32 40.64 -27.95
C GLU A 124 -27.48 41.64 -27.73
N LYS A 125 -27.24 42.68 -26.92
CA LYS A 125 -28.01 43.93 -26.96
C LYS A 125 -27.11 45.13 -26.69
N LYS A 126 -26.66 45.75 -27.79
CA LYS A 126 -26.66 47.22 -28.07
C LYS A 126 -25.43 47.61 -28.90
N GLU A 127 -25.62 47.94 -30.18
CA GLU A 127 -24.94 49.13 -30.74
C GLU A 127 -25.67 49.71 -31.98
N TYR A 128 -26.37 50.82 -31.72
CA TYR A 128 -26.49 52.06 -32.48
C TYR A 128 -26.33 52.07 -34.02
N CYS A 129 -27.44 52.42 -34.70
CA CYS A 129 -27.53 52.81 -36.11
C CYS A 129 -26.98 54.23 -36.34
N SER A 130 -26.00 54.36 -37.24
CA SER A 130 -25.44 55.64 -37.68
C SER A 130 -25.95 56.01 -39.07
N LYS A 131 -26.66 57.14 -39.13
CA LYS A 131 -26.88 58.06 -40.27
C LYS A 131 -27.45 57.50 -41.57
N CYS A 132 -28.65 57.98 -41.89
CA CYS A 132 -28.97 58.51 -43.22
C CYS A 132 -29.70 59.85 -43.07
N ASN A 133 -29.13 60.92 -43.64
CA ASN A 133 -29.79 62.20 -43.91
C ASN A 133 -30.47 62.12 -45.28
N GLY A 134 -31.73 62.56 -45.38
CA GLY A 134 -32.45 62.71 -46.64
C GLY A 134 -33.84 63.32 -46.43
N VAL A 135 -34.01 64.55 -46.90
CA VAL A 135 -35.18 65.45 -46.76
C VAL A 135 -36.41 64.96 -47.55
N ALA A 136 -37.59 65.44 -47.12
CA ALA A 136 -38.90 65.55 -47.81
C ALA A 136 -39.97 64.58 -47.31
N THR A 137 -41.25 64.90 -47.08
CA THR A 137 -42.09 66.10 -47.22
C THR A 137 -43.44 65.77 -46.56
N THR A 138 -44.08 66.81 -45.99
CA THR A 138 -45.53 67.07 -45.80
C THR A 138 -46.58 65.95 -45.73
N GLU A 139 -47.46 66.15 -44.74
CA GLU A 139 -48.76 65.52 -44.44
C GLU A 139 -49.67 65.25 -45.65
N VAL A 140 -50.39 64.10 -45.63
CA VAL A 140 -51.82 64.01 -45.96
C VAL A 140 -52.44 62.83 -45.17
N LYS A 141 -53.50 63.12 -44.42
CA LYS A 141 -54.48 62.15 -43.92
C LYS A 141 -55.44 61.79 -45.05
N GLU A 142 -55.68 60.51 -45.30
CA GLU A 142 -56.91 60.12 -45.99
C GLU A 142 -57.48 58.83 -45.38
N ASN A 143 -58.70 58.97 -44.86
CA ASN A 143 -59.60 57.92 -44.42
C ASN A 143 -60.31 57.30 -45.63
N GLY A 144 -60.68 56.01 -45.52
CA GLY A 144 -61.72 55.37 -46.34
C GLY A 144 -61.38 53.91 -46.64
N HIS A 145 -61.86 52.92 -45.88
CA HIS A 145 -63.22 52.33 -45.88
C HIS A 145 -63.58 51.57 -47.17
N VAL A 146 -63.69 50.22 -47.10
CA VAL A 146 -64.92 49.39 -47.23
C VAL A 146 -64.54 47.92 -47.52
N GLU A 147 -65.06 47.05 -46.66
CA GLU A 147 -65.54 45.66 -46.82
C GLU A 147 -65.22 44.81 -48.08
N LYS A 148 -64.94 43.52 -47.83
CA LYS A 148 -65.82 42.36 -48.15
C LYS A 148 -65.21 41.09 -47.53
N LYS A 149 -65.86 40.41 -46.56
CA LYS A 149 -66.91 39.38 -46.75
C LYS A 149 -66.50 38.27 -47.73
N GLN A 150 -66.27 37.04 -47.23
CA GLN A 150 -67.21 35.91 -47.35
C GLN A 150 -66.59 34.55 -46.98
N ASN A 151 -67.39 33.79 -46.22
CA ASN A 151 -67.66 32.34 -46.31
C ASN A 151 -66.44 31.40 -46.29
N ASN A 152 -66.33 30.47 -45.34
CA ASN A 152 -67.28 29.40 -45.03
C ASN A 152 -67.03 28.85 -43.63
#